data_AF-A0A3D0WV22-F1
#
_entry.id   AF-A0A3D0WV22-F1
#
_cell.length_a   1.000
_cell.length_b   1.000
_cell.length_c   1.000
_cell.angle_alpha   90.00
_cell.angle_beta   90.00
_cell.angle_gamma   90.00
#
_symmetry.space_group_name_H-M   'P 1'
#
loop_
_entity.id
_entity.type
_entity.pdbx_description
1 polymer ?
#
loop_
_entity_poly.entity_id
_entity_poly.type
_entity_poly.pdbx_seq_one_letter_code
_entity_poly.pdbx_strand_id
1 'polypeptide(L)'
;MDEEEEQKKSRGGGRLLFAGLALLGVLAFYVFRLADWQIANHQKWLNEADRSGSAKVTLDAARGEILDDKGNGLAINQTGYAIRFNAAYMTEETENKTIHTLISLLRSRGEEWVDKLPIRLSAAGKYEFIPGQEKEAAVLKSKDFLNVNPYATAEQCMQHLIEKYGCKGYSAKDARDIASVRYNMDRSWFSISL
;
A
#
# COMPACT_ATOMS: atom_id res chain seq x y z
N MET A 1 -41.97 72.82 -38.36
CA MET A 1 -42.40 73.36 -37.06
C MET A 1 -43.77 72.79 -36.82
N ASP A 2 -44.04 71.88 -35.91
CA ASP A 2 -43.39 71.30 -34.74
C ASP A 2 -44.22 70.01 -34.49
N GLU A 3 -43.82 68.89 -33.91
CA GLU A 3 -42.67 68.44 -33.15
C GLU A 3 -42.80 66.91 -33.17
N GLU A 4 -41.67 66.22 -33.23
CA GLU A 4 -41.56 64.76 -33.16
C GLU A 4 -41.94 64.26 -31.75
N GLU A 5 -42.86 63.29 -31.65
CA GLU A 5 -42.88 62.38 -30.50
C GLU A 5 -42.94 60.92 -31.00
N GLU A 6 -41.76 60.40 -31.35
CA GLU A 6 -41.52 58.97 -31.38
C GLU A 6 -41.69 58.39 -29.96
N GLN A 7 -42.85 57.81 -29.68
CA GLN A 7 -43.00 56.93 -28.51
C GLN A 7 -42.23 55.62 -28.76
N LYS A 8 -40.97 55.60 -28.34
CA LYS A 8 -40.13 54.40 -28.28
C LYS A 8 -40.69 53.40 -27.26
N LYS A 9 -41.46 52.44 -27.75
CA LYS A 9 -42.08 51.35 -26.98
C LYS A 9 -41.01 50.47 -26.31
N SER A 10 -40.76 50.68 -25.02
CA SER A 10 -39.90 49.81 -24.21
C SER A 10 -40.59 48.47 -23.90
N ARG A 11 -40.54 47.53 -24.83
CA ARG A 11 -41.09 46.18 -24.60
C ARG A 11 -40.09 45.09 -24.95
N GLY A 12 -39.33 44.69 -23.95
CA GLY A 12 -38.44 43.52 -24.02
C GLY A 12 -37.62 43.24 -22.77
N GLY A 13 -37.30 44.25 -21.95
CA GLY A 13 -36.40 44.09 -20.79
C GLY A 13 -36.99 43.29 -19.62
N GLY A 14 -38.27 43.48 -19.30
CA GLY A 14 -38.89 42.83 -18.13
C GLY A 14 -38.99 41.31 -18.23
N ARG A 15 -39.16 40.76 -19.44
CA ARG A 15 -39.23 39.30 -19.67
C ARG A 15 -37.85 38.65 -19.55
N LEU A 16 -36.82 39.32 -20.06
CA LEU A 16 -35.43 38.88 -19.94
C LEU A 16 -34.93 38.99 -18.50
N LEU A 17 -35.29 40.06 -17.78
CA LEU A 17 -34.99 40.20 -16.35
C LEU A 17 -35.67 39.12 -15.53
N PHE A 18 -36.96 38.84 -15.77
CA PHE A 18 -37.67 37.76 -15.09
C PHE A 18 -37.06 36.38 -15.39
N ALA A 19 -36.71 36.11 -16.65
CA ALA A 19 -36.05 34.86 -17.04
C ALA A 19 -34.66 34.71 -16.38
N GLY A 20 -33.89 35.80 -16.31
CA GLY A 20 -32.59 35.83 -15.62
C GLY A 20 -32.71 35.58 -14.11
N LEU A 21 -33.72 36.17 -13.47
CA LEU A 21 -33.99 35.99 -12.04
C LEU A 21 -34.48 34.57 -11.72
N ALA A 22 -35.32 34.00 -12.58
CA ALA A 22 -35.75 32.61 -12.48
C ALA A 22 -34.57 31.64 -12.66
N LEU A 23 -33.69 31.89 -13.63
CA LEU A 23 -32.48 31.09 -13.84
C LEU A 23 -31.54 31.16 -12.62
N LEU A 24 -31.34 32.36 -12.07
CA LEU A 24 -30.56 32.57 -10.84
C LEU A 24 -31.14 31.82 -9.65
N GLY A 25 -32.47 31.80 -9.50
CA GLY A 25 -33.15 31.03 -8.46
C GLY A 25 -32.90 29.52 -8.58
N VAL A 26 -32.96 28.99 -9.80
CA VAL A 26 -32.66 27.57 -10.07
C VAL A 26 -31.19 27.25 -9.76
N LEU A 27 -30.26 28.13 -10.18
CA LEU A 27 -28.84 27.99 -9.88
C LEU A 27 -28.58 28.01 -8.36
N ALA A 28 -29.18 28.94 -7.63
CA ALA A 28 -29.05 29.04 -6.18
C ALA A 28 -29.59 27.78 -5.48
N PHE A 29 -30.68 27.21 -5.97
CA PHE A 29 -31.20 25.93 -5.46
C PHE A 29 -30.21 24.78 -5.65
N TYR A 30 -29.56 24.67 -6.82
CA TYR A 30 -28.53 23.66 -7.04
C TYR A 30 -27.30 23.87 -6.15
N VAL A 31 -26.89 25.13 -5.91
CA VAL A 31 -25.78 25.44 -4.99
C VAL A 31 -26.13 25.04 -3.56
N PHE A 32 -27.35 25.32 -3.11
CA PHE A 32 -27.81 24.88 -1.79
C PHE A 32 -27.84 23.35 -1.67
N ARG A 33 -28.31 22.66 -2.71
CA ARG A 33 -28.30 21.21 -2.76
C ARG A 33 -26.88 20.63 -2.73
N LEU A 34 -25.94 21.28 -3.42
CA LEU A 34 -24.54 20.91 -3.41
C LEU A 34 -23.92 21.11 -2.01
N ALA A 35 -24.23 22.21 -1.33
CA ALA A 35 -23.80 22.47 0.04
C ALA A 35 -24.36 21.44 1.03
N ASP A 36 -25.61 21.00 0.86
CA ASP A 36 -26.19 19.91 1.67
C ASP A 36 -25.43 18.58 1.49
N TRP A 37 -24.99 18.26 0.27
CA TRP A 37 -24.19 17.06 0.00
C TRP A 37 -22.75 17.17 0.49
N GLN A 38 -22.10 18.33 0.27
CA GLN A 38 -20.69 18.52 0.58
C GLN A 38 -20.42 18.90 2.04
N ILE A 39 -21.32 19.62 2.71
CA ILE A 39 -21.10 20.15 4.07
C ILE A 39 -21.95 19.39 5.08
N ALA A 40 -23.28 19.34 4.88
CA ALA A 40 -24.17 18.74 5.88
C ALA A 40 -24.08 17.20 5.92
N ASN A 41 -23.90 16.57 4.75
CA ASN A 41 -23.91 15.11 4.63
C ASN A 41 -22.61 14.54 4.05
N HIS A 42 -21.48 15.26 4.17
CA HIS A 42 -20.22 14.88 3.51
C HIS A 42 -19.83 13.44 3.82
N GLN A 43 -19.88 13.03 5.10
CA GLN A 43 -19.40 11.72 5.51
C GLN A 43 -20.24 10.59 4.92
N LYS A 44 -21.56 10.79 4.80
CA LYS A 44 -22.48 9.80 4.24
C LYS A 44 -22.19 9.57 2.76
N TRP A 45 -22.03 10.65 1.99
CA TRP A 45 -21.78 10.56 0.54
C TRP A 45 -20.35 10.15 0.21
N LEU A 46 -19.37 10.53 1.04
CA LEU A 46 -17.99 10.05 0.94
C LEU A 46 -17.93 8.53 1.13
N ASN A 47 -18.55 8.01 2.19
CA ASN A 47 -18.58 6.57 2.45
C ASN A 47 -19.28 5.77 1.32
N GLU A 48 -20.32 6.33 0.71
CA GLU A 48 -21.01 5.68 -0.41
C GLU A 48 -20.16 5.72 -1.69
N ALA A 49 -19.48 6.83 -1.96
CA ALA A 49 -18.55 6.95 -3.08
C ALA A 49 -17.37 5.97 -2.94
N ASP A 50 -16.79 5.86 -1.73
CA ASP A 50 -15.71 4.92 -1.44
C ASP A 50 -16.15 3.45 -1.64
N ARG A 51 -17.42 3.14 -1.37
CA ARG A 51 -17.99 1.80 -1.61
C ARG A 51 -18.34 1.51 -3.06
N SER A 52 -18.56 2.54 -3.87
CA SER A 52 -18.97 2.41 -5.28
C SER A 52 -17.83 1.93 -6.20
N GLY A 53 -16.58 1.99 -5.73
CA GLY A 53 -15.42 1.45 -6.42
C GLY A 53 -15.40 -0.09 -6.42
N SER A 54 -16.14 -0.72 -7.34
CA SER A 54 -16.03 -2.17 -7.54
C SER A 54 -14.74 -2.52 -8.29
N ALA A 55 -13.75 -3.07 -7.58
CA ALA A 55 -12.55 -3.63 -8.20
C ALA A 55 -12.90 -4.97 -8.85
N LYS A 56 -13.02 -5.01 -10.18
CA LYS A 56 -13.10 -6.27 -10.92
C LYS A 56 -11.71 -6.91 -10.93
N VAL A 57 -11.54 -8.00 -10.20
CA VAL A 57 -10.34 -8.85 -10.29
C VAL A 57 -10.62 -9.95 -11.32
N THR A 58 -9.89 -9.95 -12.42
CA THR A 58 -9.91 -11.06 -13.38
C THR A 58 -9.23 -12.26 -12.73
N LEU A 59 -9.99 -13.34 -12.52
CA LEU A 59 -9.43 -14.62 -12.08
C LEU A 59 -8.92 -15.35 -13.32
N ASP A 60 -7.64 -15.69 -13.34
CA ASP A 60 -7.07 -16.54 -14.39
C ASP A 60 -7.64 -17.96 -14.24
N ALA A 61 -8.09 -18.52 -15.37
CA ALA A 61 -8.56 -19.90 -15.39
C ALA A 61 -7.38 -20.87 -15.14
N ALA A 62 -7.63 -21.93 -14.39
CA ALA A 62 -6.65 -23.00 -14.19
C ALA A 62 -6.29 -23.65 -15.55
N ARG A 63 -5.02 -24.04 -15.71
CA ARG A 63 -4.57 -24.76 -16.91
C ARG A 63 -5.10 -26.19 -16.93
N GLY A 64 -5.11 -26.83 -18.10
CA GLY A 64 -5.39 -28.27 -18.17
C GLY A 64 -4.32 -29.07 -17.43
N GLU A 65 -4.72 -30.14 -16.74
CA GLU A 65 -3.81 -31.07 -16.07
C GLU A 65 -3.28 -32.11 -17.07
N ILE A 66 -2.00 -32.46 -16.96
CA ILE A 66 -1.37 -33.52 -17.77
C ILE A 66 -1.29 -34.77 -16.92
N LEU A 67 -1.94 -35.84 -17.39
CA LEU A 67 -2.00 -37.14 -16.73
C LEU A 67 -1.21 -38.19 -17.55
N ASP A 68 -0.69 -39.21 -16.88
CA ASP A 68 -0.17 -40.43 -17.53
C ASP A 68 -1.32 -41.33 -18.03
N ASP A 69 -0.98 -42.45 -18.68
CA ASP A 69 -1.93 -43.45 -19.19
C ASP A 69 -2.79 -44.11 -18.09
N LYS A 70 -2.36 -44.02 -16.83
CA LYS A 70 -3.05 -44.55 -15.64
C LYS A 70 -3.84 -43.47 -14.90
N GLY A 71 -3.82 -42.22 -15.36
CA GLY A 71 -4.50 -41.10 -14.73
C GLY A 71 -3.74 -40.42 -13.59
N ASN A 72 -2.45 -40.73 -13.37
CA ASN A 72 -1.62 -40.02 -12.40
C ASN A 72 -1.15 -38.69 -12.97
N GLY A 73 -1.24 -37.63 -12.15
CA GLY A 73 -0.83 -36.30 -12.54
C GLY A 73 0.68 -36.16 -12.72
N LEU A 74 1.11 -35.81 -13.94
CA LEU A 74 2.47 -35.36 -14.24
C LEU A 74 2.60 -33.84 -14.09
N ALA A 75 1.55 -33.10 -14.43
CA ALA A 75 1.42 -31.67 -14.18
C ALA A 75 -0.01 -31.36 -13.73
N ILE A 76 -0.18 -31.11 -12.43
CA ILE A 76 -1.48 -30.79 -11.80
C ILE A 76 -1.47 -29.36 -11.29
N ASN A 77 -2.66 -28.75 -11.18
CA ASN A 77 -2.76 -27.46 -10.54
C ASN A 77 -2.88 -27.64 -9.03
N GLN A 78 -2.22 -26.78 -8.28
CA GLN A 78 -2.38 -26.69 -6.84
C GLN A 78 -2.68 -25.25 -6.45
N THR A 79 -3.61 -25.07 -5.52
CA THR A 79 -3.93 -23.75 -4.99
C THR A 79 -2.84 -23.34 -4.00
N GLY A 80 -2.07 -22.32 -4.38
CA GLY A 80 -1.12 -21.66 -3.48
C GLY A 80 -1.70 -20.35 -2.95
N TYR A 81 -1.52 -20.10 -1.65
CA TYR A 81 -1.83 -18.82 -1.03
C TYR A 81 -0.53 -18.04 -0.79
N ALA A 82 -0.50 -16.78 -1.22
CA ALA A 82 0.64 -15.89 -0.99
C ALA A 82 0.20 -14.70 -0.14
N ILE A 83 0.83 -14.54 1.02
CA ILE A 83 0.63 -13.37 1.88
C ILE A 83 1.57 -12.26 1.41
N ARG A 84 1.02 -11.10 1.07
CA ARG A 84 1.80 -9.92 0.69
C ARG A 84 1.43 -8.75 1.57
N PHE A 85 2.44 -8.07 2.09
CA PHE A 85 2.25 -6.77 2.73
C PHE A 85 1.83 -5.75 1.68
N ASN A 86 1.04 -4.76 2.07
CA ASN A 86 0.66 -3.62 1.24
C ASN A 86 0.82 -2.34 2.06
N ALA A 87 1.63 -1.41 1.55
CA ALA A 87 1.97 -0.16 2.24
C ALA A 87 0.74 0.70 2.54
N ALA A 88 -0.26 0.70 1.67
CA ALA A 88 -1.49 1.49 1.84
C ALA A 88 -2.29 1.11 3.09
N TYR A 89 -2.12 -0.11 3.61
CA TYR A 89 -2.86 -0.64 4.76
C TYR A 89 -1.98 -0.83 6.00
N MET A 90 -0.73 -0.35 5.98
CA MET A 90 0.21 -0.56 7.07
C MET A 90 0.63 0.76 7.70
N THR A 91 0.60 0.81 9.03
CA THR A 91 1.05 1.98 9.79
C THR A 91 2.41 1.72 10.41
N GLU A 92 3.29 2.72 10.42
CA GLU A 92 4.65 2.59 10.95
C GLU A 92 4.68 2.10 12.40
N GLU A 93 3.71 2.51 13.21
CA GLU A 93 3.60 2.11 14.62
C GLU A 93 3.28 0.62 14.80
N THR A 94 2.49 0.03 13.90
CA THR A 94 2.01 -1.36 14.03
C THR A 94 2.77 -2.35 13.14
N GLU A 95 3.61 -1.85 12.25
CA GLU A 95 4.33 -2.62 11.24
C GLU A 95 5.15 -3.76 11.85
N ASN A 96 6.06 -3.47 12.79
CA ASN A 96 6.92 -4.48 13.40
C ASN A 96 6.11 -5.55 14.16
N LYS A 97 5.01 -5.13 14.82
CA LYS A 97 4.13 -6.04 15.55
C LYS A 97 3.38 -6.96 14.60
N THR A 98 2.91 -6.42 13.47
CA THR A 98 2.22 -7.18 12.42
C THR A 98 3.17 -8.20 11.80
N ILE A 99 4.39 -7.77 11.45
CA ILE A 99 5.44 -8.65 10.92
C ILE A 99 5.75 -9.78 11.91
N HIS A 100 5.99 -9.46 13.18
CA HIS A 100 6.27 -10.46 14.21
C HIS A 100 5.13 -11.48 14.37
N THR A 101 3.89 -11.01 14.34
CA THR A 101 2.70 -11.86 14.45
C THR A 101 2.58 -12.81 13.26
N LEU A 102 2.80 -12.32 12.04
CA LEU A 102 2.74 -13.12 10.83
C LEU A 102 3.88 -14.14 10.74
N ILE A 103 5.11 -13.76 11.09
CA ILE A 103 6.24 -14.70 11.17
C ILE A 103 5.92 -15.82 12.17
N SER A 104 5.38 -15.47 13.33
CA SER A 104 4.99 -16.45 14.35
C SER A 104 3.89 -17.39 13.85
N LEU A 105 2.89 -16.86 13.14
CA LEU A 105 1.82 -17.65 12.53
C LEU A 105 2.37 -18.61 11.47
N LEU A 106 3.17 -18.12 10.51
CA LEU A 106 3.77 -18.95 9.46
C LEU A 106 4.62 -20.07 10.06
N ARG A 107 5.48 -19.73 11.03
CA ARG A 107 6.29 -20.70 11.76
C ARG A 107 5.46 -21.76 12.47
N SER A 108 4.35 -21.38 13.09
CA SER A 108 3.45 -22.33 13.76
C SER A 108 2.82 -23.35 12.81
N ARG A 109 2.72 -23.00 11.53
CA ARG A 109 2.20 -23.88 10.47
C ARG A 109 3.31 -24.59 9.67
N GLY A 110 4.58 -24.34 9.99
CA GLY A 110 5.71 -24.87 9.24
C GLY A 110 5.90 -24.25 7.86
N GLU A 111 5.31 -23.07 7.63
CA GLU A 111 5.40 -22.34 6.37
C GLU A 111 6.65 -21.44 6.35
N GLU A 112 7.27 -21.34 5.18
CA GLU A 112 8.44 -20.49 4.97
C GLU A 112 8.04 -19.07 4.55
N TRP A 113 8.89 -18.10 4.85
CA TRP A 113 8.79 -16.75 4.31
C TRP A 113 10.08 -16.40 3.56
N VAL A 114 9.98 -15.39 2.69
CA VAL A 114 11.14 -14.93 1.93
C VAL A 114 12.12 -14.24 2.88
N ASP A 115 13.31 -14.81 3.03
CA ASP A 115 14.44 -14.29 3.80
C ASP A 115 15.64 -14.10 2.87
N LYS A 116 16.07 -12.85 2.66
CA LYS A 116 17.26 -12.54 1.86
C LYS A 116 18.32 -11.81 2.68
N LEU A 117 18.15 -11.75 4.01
CA LEU A 117 19.10 -11.08 4.88
C LEU A 117 20.32 -11.99 5.06
N PRO A 118 21.54 -11.55 4.71
CA PRO A 118 22.73 -12.39 4.75
C PRO A 118 23.30 -12.57 6.17
N ILE A 119 22.46 -12.46 7.20
CA ILE A 119 22.82 -12.59 8.62
C ILE A 119 21.98 -13.71 9.23
N ARG A 120 22.61 -14.63 9.93
CA ARG A 120 21.95 -15.69 10.72
C ARG A 120 22.32 -15.58 12.20
N LEU A 121 21.51 -16.22 13.05
CA LEU A 121 21.84 -16.41 14.46
C LEU A 121 22.57 -17.74 14.62
N SER A 122 23.76 -17.72 15.22
CA SER A 122 24.52 -18.94 15.51
C SER A 122 23.98 -19.67 16.75
N ALA A 123 24.40 -20.92 16.97
CA ALA A 123 24.01 -21.70 18.14
C ALA A 123 24.43 -21.04 19.47
N ALA A 124 25.44 -20.16 19.44
CA ALA A 124 25.89 -19.36 20.57
C ALA A 124 25.09 -18.06 20.77
N GLY A 125 24.04 -17.82 19.97
CA GLY A 125 23.22 -16.62 20.04
C GLY A 125 23.86 -15.36 19.45
N LYS A 126 24.92 -15.50 18.66
CA LYS A 126 25.62 -14.38 18.01
C LYS A 126 25.17 -14.21 16.55
N TYR A 127 25.22 -12.99 16.06
CA TYR A 127 24.94 -12.70 14.65
C TYR A 127 26.17 -13.00 13.80
N GLU A 128 25.99 -13.79 12.75
CA GLU A 128 27.04 -14.20 11.82
C GLU A 128 26.59 -14.02 10.37
N PHE A 129 27.51 -13.65 9.49
CA PHE A 129 27.22 -13.67 8.06
C PHE A 129 27.10 -15.10 7.56
N ILE A 130 26.18 -15.32 6.61
CA ILE A 130 25.99 -16.64 5.99
C ILE A 130 27.17 -16.89 5.02
N PRO A 131 27.91 -18.02 5.16
CA PRO A 131 28.98 -18.36 4.22
C PRO A 131 28.46 -18.51 2.79
N GLY A 132 29.17 -17.96 1.79
CA GLY A 132 28.75 -17.98 0.38
C GLY A 132 27.80 -16.86 -0.03
N GLN A 133 27.47 -15.94 0.88
CA GLN A 133 26.67 -14.73 0.62
C GLN A 133 27.50 -13.45 0.79
N GLU A 134 28.78 -13.48 0.43
CA GLU A 134 29.68 -12.33 0.62
C GLU A 134 29.24 -11.12 -0.21
N LYS A 135 28.65 -11.35 -1.39
CA LYS A 135 28.12 -10.28 -2.26
C LYS A 135 26.93 -9.59 -1.60
N GLU A 136 25.99 -10.36 -1.06
CA GLU A 136 24.81 -9.85 -0.36
C GLU A 136 25.21 -9.12 0.91
N ALA A 137 26.20 -9.63 1.65
CA ALA A 137 26.77 -8.95 2.80
C ALA A 137 27.46 -7.63 2.41
N ALA A 138 28.15 -7.58 1.26
CA ALA A 138 28.73 -6.34 0.74
C ALA A 138 27.64 -5.33 0.31
N VAL A 139 26.54 -5.79 -0.31
CA VAL A 139 25.38 -4.94 -0.63
C VAL A 139 24.72 -4.41 0.63
N LEU A 140 24.55 -5.24 1.66
CA LEU A 140 24.01 -4.80 2.95
C LEU A 140 24.88 -3.69 3.57
N LYS A 141 26.21 -3.81 3.47
CA LYS A 141 27.16 -2.84 4.00
C LYS A 141 27.30 -1.57 3.15
N SER A 142 26.83 -1.59 1.91
CA SER A 142 27.06 -0.51 0.95
C SER A 142 26.49 0.82 1.44
N LYS A 143 26.98 1.91 0.86
CA LYS A 143 26.49 3.27 1.11
C LYS A 143 25.00 3.42 0.83
N ASP A 144 24.48 2.64 -0.10
CA ASP A 144 23.08 2.71 -0.52
C ASP A 144 22.12 2.12 0.52
N PHE A 145 22.63 1.34 1.49
CA PHE A 145 21.78 0.64 2.44
C PHE A 145 22.08 0.93 3.93
N LEU A 146 23.16 0.38 4.51
CA LEU A 146 23.56 0.66 5.90
C LEU A 146 24.64 1.73 6.02
N ASN A 147 25.41 1.99 4.96
CA ASN A 147 26.55 2.90 4.97
C ASN A 147 27.54 2.63 6.12
N VAL A 148 27.92 1.35 6.28
CA VAL A 148 28.89 0.91 7.29
C VAL A 148 30.24 0.58 6.64
N ASN A 149 31.28 0.49 7.46
CA ASN A 149 32.60 0.11 6.98
C ASN A 149 32.55 -1.29 6.32
N PRO A 150 33.26 -1.54 5.19
CA PRO A 150 33.36 -2.88 4.58
C PRO A 150 33.75 -4.00 5.56
N TYR A 151 34.57 -3.70 6.57
CA TYR A 151 35.00 -4.64 7.60
C TYR A 151 34.02 -4.79 8.78
N ALA A 152 32.84 -4.17 8.72
CA ALA A 152 31.84 -4.26 9.79
C ALA A 152 31.42 -5.72 10.04
N THR A 153 31.25 -6.05 11.32
CA THR A 153 30.79 -7.39 11.74
C THR A 153 29.28 -7.53 11.53
N ALA A 154 28.79 -8.77 11.52
CA ALA A 154 27.35 -9.03 11.43
C ALA A 154 26.58 -8.45 12.62
N GLU A 155 27.18 -8.43 13.82
CA GLU A 155 26.60 -7.80 15.01
C GLU A 155 26.43 -6.28 14.83
N GLN A 156 27.46 -5.59 14.30
CA GLN A 156 27.37 -4.16 14.01
C GLN A 156 26.30 -3.85 12.97
N CYS A 157 26.25 -4.64 11.89
CA CYS A 157 25.22 -4.49 10.86
C CYS A 157 23.82 -4.70 11.44
N MET A 158 23.66 -5.71 12.31
CA MET A 158 22.39 -5.99 12.96
C MET A 158 21.98 -4.90 13.95
N GLN A 159 22.92 -4.31 14.69
CA GLN A 159 22.66 -3.16 15.55
C GLN A 159 22.12 -1.97 14.77
N HIS A 160 22.73 -1.65 13.62
CA HIS A 160 22.23 -0.60 12.73
C HIS A 160 20.84 -0.93 12.16
N LEU A 161 20.55 -2.20 11.84
CA LEU A 161 19.20 -2.62 11.41
C LEU A 161 18.17 -2.48 12.52
N ILE A 162 18.51 -2.85 13.76
CA ILE A 162 17.64 -2.71 14.92
C ILE A 162 17.32 -1.24 15.19
N GLU A 163 18.29 -0.35 15.01
CA GLU A 163 18.10 1.09 15.12
C GLU A 163 17.27 1.66 13.98
N LYS A 164 17.59 1.31 12.73
CA LYS A 164 16.86 1.75 11.53
C LYS A 164 15.38 1.34 11.58
N TYR A 165 15.08 0.13 12.05
CA TYR A 165 13.72 -0.42 12.06
C TYR A 165 13.03 -0.34 13.42
N GLY A 166 13.67 0.16 14.49
CA GLY A 166 13.05 0.27 15.81
C GLY A 166 12.74 -1.09 16.49
N CYS A 167 13.61 -2.08 16.33
CA CYS A 167 13.41 -3.46 16.84
C CYS A 167 13.96 -3.71 18.27
N LYS A 168 14.20 -2.66 19.07
CA LYS A 168 14.93 -2.74 20.36
C LYS A 168 14.24 -3.55 21.47
N GLY A 169 12.94 -3.86 21.34
CA GLY A 169 12.15 -4.59 22.34
C GLY A 169 11.98 -6.09 22.10
N TYR A 170 12.59 -6.64 21.04
CA TYR A 170 12.42 -8.04 20.65
C TYR A 170 13.61 -8.91 21.08
N SER A 171 13.39 -10.23 21.16
CA SER A 171 14.48 -11.18 21.37
C SER A 171 15.48 -11.13 20.20
N ALA A 172 16.73 -11.56 20.39
CA ALA A 172 17.73 -11.53 19.31
C ALA A 172 17.28 -12.28 18.04
N LYS A 173 16.57 -13.40 18.23
CA LYS A 173 15.98 -14.17 17.13
C LYS A 173 14.87 -13.39 16.43
N ASP A 174 13.91 -12.87 17.20
CA ASP A 174 12.77 -12.15 16.63
C ASP A 174 13.19 -10.83 15.97
N ALA A 175 14.15 -10.12 16.56
CA ALA A 175 14.72 -8.92 15.97
C ALA A 175 15.36 -9.21 14.61
N ARG A 176 16.09 -10.33 14.48
CA ARG A 176 16.67 -10.78 13.20
C ARG A 176 15.61 -11.13 12.18
N ASP A 177 14.56 -11.83 12.60
CA ASP A 177 13.50 -12.25 11.69
C ASP A 177 12.66 -11.05 11.20
N ILE A 178 12.35 -10.10 12.08
CA ILE A 178 11.68 -8.85 11.71
C ILE A 178 12.58 -8.03 10.77
N ALA A 179 13.88 -7.89 11.10
CA ALA A 179 14.82 -7.17 10.25
C ALA A 179 14.97 -7.83 8.87
N SER A 180 14.87 -9.15 8.77
CA SER A 180 14.89 -9.86 7.49
C SER A 180 13.70 -9.49 6.60
N VAL A 181 12.49 -9.44 7.16
CA VAL A 181 11.29 -9.02 6.42
C VAL A 181 11.41 -7.55 6.01
N ARG A 182 11.80 -6.66 6.93
CA ARG A 182 11.97 -5.22 6.64
C ARG A 182 13.05 -4.96 5.60
N TYR A 183 14.15 -5.70 5.65
CA TYR A 183 15.19 -5.69 4.62
C TYR A 183 14.64 -6.05 3.24
N ASN A 184 13.79 -7.08 3.18
CA ASN A 184 13.14 -7.49 1.93
C ASN A 184 12.12 -6.48 1.42
N MET A 185 11.42 -5.78 2.32
CA MET A 185 10.50 -4.70 1.97
C MET A 185 11.26 -3.52 1.35
N ASP A 186 12.36 -3.08 1.97
CA ASP A 186 13.23 -2.02 1.42
C ASP A 186 13.75 -2.40 0.03
N ARG A 187 14.24 -3.65 -0.14
CA ARG A 187 14.73 -4.14 -1.45
C ARG A 187 13.66 -4.24 -2.52
N SER A 188 12.39 -4.40 -2.13
CA SER A 188 11.26 -4.55 -3.05
C SER A 188 10.56 -3.22 -3.31
N TRP A 189 11.16 -2.09 -2.91
CA TRP A 189 10.61 -0.74 -3.08
C TRP A 189 9.21 -0.58 -2.48
N PHE A 190 8.97 -1.22 -1.33
CA PHE A 190 7.66 -1.30 -0.69
C PHE A 190 6.99 0.06 -0.44
N SER A 191 7.76 1.15 -0.27
CA SER A 191 7.20 2.50 -0.05
C SER A 191 6.77 3.24 -1.33
N ILE A 192 7.12 2.76 -2.54
CA ILE A 192 6.82 3.44 -3.80
C ILE A 192 5.40 3.15 -4.31
N SER A 193 4.71 2.15 -3.73
CA SER A 193 3.29 1.93 -4.00
C SER A 193 2.43 2.94 -3.24
N LEU A 194 2.36 4.17 -3.78
CA LEU A 194 1.39 5.21 -3.43
C LEU A 194 0.86 5.83 -4.72
#